data_AF-A0A8T3Z2N1-F1
#
_entry.id   AF-A0A8T3Z2N1-F1
#
_cell.length_a   1.000
_cell.length_b   1.000
_cell.length_c   1.000
_cell.angle_alpha   90.00
_cell.angle_beta   90.00
_cell.angle_gamma   90.00
#
_symmetry.space_group_name_H-M   'P 1'
#
loop_
_entity.id
_entity.type
_entity.pdbx_description
1 polymer ?
#
loop_
_entity_poly.entity_id
_entity_poly.type
_entity_poly.pdbx_seq_one_letter_code
_entity_poly.pdbx_strand_id
1 'polypeptide(L)'
;MAPDNLTIIGTAYVSEKSVEEVRNTILESEPDIVAVALDAARYQNLLNEKNGVQQDKEIKIREILKGNNFTMFLVSGFLSYFQKKIGDEVGVKPGSEMLAAAEAAEEAGAKVALIDRDIQITLKRALNRMS
;
A
#
# COMPACT_ATOMS: atom_id res chain seq x y z
N MET A 1 -7.83 -27.31 -0.93
CA MET A 1 -6.49 -26.99 -1.49
C MET A 1 -6.62 -25.69 -2.26
N ALA A 2 -5.65 -24.79 -2.13
CA ALA A 2 -5.54 -23.69 -3.07
C ALA A 2 -5.39 -24.29 -4.49
N PRO A 3 -5.93 -23.65 -5.53
CA PRO A 3 -5.70 -24.08 -6.91
C PRO A 3 -4.18 -24.26 -7.16
N ASP A 4 -3.80 -25.22 -8.00
CA ASP A 4 -2.37 -25.49 -8.33
C ASP A 4 -1.66 -24.29 -8.98
N ASN A 5 -2.40 -23.25 -9.35
CA ASN A 5 -1.95 -21.99 -9.94
C ASN A 5 -2.07 -20.77 -9.00
N LEU A 6 -2.17 -20.97 -7.69
CA LEU A 6 -2.28 -19.87 -6.71
C LEU A 6 -1.31 -20.05 -5.54
N THR A 7 -0.38 -19.09 -5.41
CA THR A 7 0.50 -18.94 -4.26
C THR A 7 0.05 -17.73 -3.44
N ILE A 8 -0.15 -17.92 -2.13
CA ILE A 8 -0.45 -16.83 -1.19
C ILE A 8 0.77 -16.61 -0.31
N ILE A 9 1.34 -15.41 -0.38
CA ILE A 9 2.48 -15.01 0.44
C ILE A 9 1.95 -14.19 1.62
N GLY A 10 2.08 -14.73 2.83
CA GLY A 10 1.71 -14.02 4.05
C GLY A 10 2.81 -13.04 4.45
N THR A 11 2.55 -11.75 4.39
CA THR A 11 3.53 -10.72 4.80
C THR A 11 3.28 -10.24 6.23
N ALA A 12 4.34 -10.10 7.02
CA ALA A 12 4.29 -9.28 8.22
C ALA A 12 4.51 -7.82 7.82
N TYR A 13 3.60 -6.94 8.26
CA TYR A 13 3.73 -5.51 7.97
C TYR A 13 5.03 -5.00 8.57
N VAL A 14 5.79 -4.23 7.79
CA VAL A 14 6.99 -3.54 8.28
C VAL A 14 8.13 -4.49 8.70
N SER A 15 8.37 -5.54 7.89
CA SER A 15 9.42 -6.54 8.12
C SER A 15 10.36 -6.68 6.92
N GLU A 16 11.67 -6.48 7.12
CA GLU A 16 12.69 -6.71 6.07
C GLU A 16 12.64 -8.15 5.56
N LYS A 17 12.43 -9.10 6.48
CA LYS A 17 12.28 -10.51 6.13
C LYS A 17 11.10 -10.73 5.18
N SER A 18 9.97 -10.05 5.39
CA SER A 18 8.83 -10.15 4.47
C SER A 18 9.11 -9.53 3.11
N VAL A 19 9.91 -8.46 3.05
CA VAL A 19 10.37 -7.87 1.78
C VAL A 19 11.19 -8.88 0.97
N GLU A 20 12.17 -9.49 1.62
CA GLU A 20 13.04 -10.50 1.00
C GLU A 20 12.26 -11.75 0.58
N GLU A 21 11.41 -12.28 1.46
CA GLU A 21 10.58 -13.46 1.20
C GLU A 21 9.65 -13.26 0.00
N VAL A 22 8.99 -12.11 -0.08
CA VAL A 22 8.12 -11.75 -1.22
C VAL A 22 8.93 -11.72 -2.52
N ARG A 23 10.07 -11.03 -2.52
CA ARG A 23 10.90 -10.87 -3.71
C ARG A 23 11.42 -12.22 -4.20
N ASN A 24 12.01 -13.02 -3.31
CA ASN A 24 12.56 -14.32 -3.67
C ASN A 24 11.47 -15.27 -4.19
N THR A 25 10.31 -15.30 -3.53
CA THR A 25 9.19 -16.16 -3.97
C THR A 25 8.73 -15.81 -5.39
N ILE A 26 8.63 -14.52 -5.72
CA ILE A 26 8.19 -14.09 -7.05
C ILE A 26 9.23 -14.45 -8.12
N LEU A 27 10.52 -14.18 -7.85
CA LEU A 27 11.59 -14.47 -8.79
C LEU A 27 11.80 -15.98 -9.00
N GLU A 28 11.58 -16.80 -7.98
CA GLU A 28 11.70 -18.26 -8.08
C GLU A 28 10.50 -18.93 -8.76
N SER A 29 9.29 -18.39 -8.56
CA SER A 29 8.06 -18.99 -9.10
C SER A 29 7.68 -18.49 -10.50
N GLU A 30 8.27 -17.40 -10.97
CA GLU A 30 8.04 -16.77 -12.29
C GLU A 30 6.54 -16.74 -12.69
N PRO A 31 5.67 -16.11 -11.87
CA PRO A 31 4.23 -16.13 -12.15
C PRO A 31 3.86 -15.26 -13.35
N ASP A 32 2.71 -15.51 -13.97
CA ASP A 32 2.17 -14.61 -15.01
C ASP A 32 1.68 -13.26 -14.43
N ILE A 33 1.17 -13.30 -13.19
CA ILE A 33 0.52 -12.17 -12.52
C ILE A 33 0.89 -12.16 -11.03
N VAL A 34 1.29 -11.00 -10.53
CA VAL A 34 1.46 -10.73 -9.10
C VAL A 34 0.33 -9.81 -8.64
N ALA A 35 -0.54 -10.34 -7.78
CA ALA A 35 -1.65 -9.60 -7.19
C ALA A 35 -1.22 -8.98 -5.85
N VAL A 36 -1.19 -7.66 -5.78
CA VAL A 36 -0.74 -6.90 -4.60
C VAL A 36 -1.96 -6.33 -3.88
N ALA A 37 -2.07 -6.60 -2.57
CA ALA A 37 -3.12 -6.09 -1.69
C ALA A 37 -2.92 -4.61 -1.36
N LEU A 38 -2.97 -3.76 -2.39
CA LEU A 38 -2.75 -2.33 -2.33
C LEU A 38 -3.64 -1.61 -3.35
N ASP A 39 -4.17 -0.44 -2.99
CA ASP A 39 -4.97 0.38 -3.91
C ASP A 39 -4.09 1.29 -4.78
N ALA A 40 -4.63 1.71 -5.93
CA ALA A 40 -3.90 2.52 -6.90
C ALA A 40 -3.37 3.85 -6.35
N ALA A 41 -4.13 4.55 -5.50
CA ALA A 41 -3.68 5.83 -4.96
C ALA A 41 -2.51 5.62 -3.98
N ARG A 42 -2.58 4.58 -3.14
CA ARG A 42 -1.48 4.22 -2.23
C ARG A 42 -0.25 3.73 -2.98
N TYR A 43 -0.42 2.91 -4.02
CA TYR A 43 0.69 2.46 -4.86
C TYR A 43 1.44 3.65 -5.50
N GLN A 44 0.70 4.60 -6.08
CA GLN A 44 1.30 5.82 -6.64
C GLN A 44 2.00 6.67 -5.58
N ASN A 45 1.45 6.77 -4.36
CA ASN A 45 2.12 7.48 -3.28
C ASN A 45 3.44 6.81 -2.87
N LEU A 46 3.45 5.48 -2.74
CA LEU A 46 4.67 4.73 -2.42
C LEU A 46 5.74 4.88 -3.50
N LEU A 47 5.35 4.83 -4.77
CA LEU A 47 6.25 5.10 -5.91
C LEU A 47 6.79 6.53 -5.90
N ASN A 48 5.93 7.53 -5.71
CA ASN A 48 6.33 8.93 -5.64
C ASN A 48 7.32 9.17 -4.50
N GLU A 49 7.05 8.61 -3.32
CA GLU A 49 7.94 8.71 -2.16
C GLU A 49 9.28 8.01 -2.42
N LYS A 50 9.28 6.82 -3.05
CA LYS A 50 10.52 6.14 -3.47
C LYS A 50 11.33 7.01 -4.43
N ASN A 51 10.66 7.68 -5.36
CA ASN A 51 11.28 8.56 -6.36
C ASN A 51 11.63 9.96 -5.83
N GLY A 52 11.42 10.22 -4.53
CA GLY A 52 11.71 11.53 -3.91
C GLY A 52 10.78 12.65 -4.37
N VAL A 53 9.65 12.33 -5.01
CA VAL A 53 8.65 13.29 -5.47
C VAL A 53 7.86 13.79 -4.27
N GLN A 54 8.11 15.04 -3.87
CA GLN A 54 7.32 15.70 -2.85
C GLN A 54 6.04 16.24 -3.49
N GLN A 55 4.89 15.68 -3.11
CA GLN A 55 3.60 16.25 -3.49
C GLN A 55 3.33 17.52 -2.66
N ASP A 56 2.88 18.58 -3.31
CA ASP A 56 2.45 19.82 -2.64
C ASP A 56 1.27 19.55 -1.70
N LYS A 57 1.59 19.42 -0.40
CA LYS A 57 0.60 19.12 0.64
C LYS A 57 -0.38 20.27 0.86
N GLU A 58 0.04 21.51 0.61
CA GLU A 58 -0.78 22.70 0.89
C GLU A 58 -2.00 22.84 -0.02
N ILE A 59 -1.85 22.55 -1.31
CA ILE A 59 -2.95 22.67 -2.30
C ILE A 59 -4.06 21.67 -1.96
N LYS A 60 -3.68 20.42 -1.63
CA LYS A 60 -4.63 19.37 -1.25
C LYS A 60 -5.40 19.68 0.02
N ILE A 61 -4.76 20.26 1.04
CA ILE A 61 -5.43 20.60 2.30
C ILE A 61 -6.52 21.65 2.07
N ARG A 62 -6.25 22.69 1.28
CA ARG A 62 -7.24 23.75 0.99
C ARG A 62 -8.46 23.24 0.23
N GLU A 63 -8.29 22.31 -0.69
CA GLU A 63 -9.40 21.69 -1.42
C GLU A 63 -10.24 20.77 -0.54
N ILE A 64 -9.60 20.00 0.33
CA ILE A 64 -10.28 19.09 1.27
C ILE A 64 -11.08 19.86 2.31
N LEU A 65 -10.55 20.98 2.81
CA LEU A 65 -11.23 21.86 3.77
C LEU A 65 -12.42 22.62 3.17
N LYS A 66 -12.46 22.81 1.86
CA LYS A 66 -13.62 23.41 1.15
C LYS A 66 -14.79 22.45 1.00
N GLY A 67 -14.58 21.14 1.18
CA GLY A 67 -15.63 20.13 1.18
C GLY A 67 -16.11 19.78 2.59
N ASN A 68 -17.25 19.09 2.69
CA ASN A 68 -17.81 18.57 3.95
C ASN A 68 -17.01 17.38 4.56
N ASN A 69 -15.76 17.18 4.16
CA ASN A 69 -14.96 15.98 4.46
C ASN A 69 -13.90 16.20 5.55
N PHE A 70 -14.08 17.17 6.44
CA PHE A 70 -13.11 17.48 7.50
C PHE A 70 -12.82 16.26 8.42
N THR A 71 -13.85 15.52 8.83
CA THR A 71 -13.68 14.29 9.65
C THR A 71 -12.83 13.25 8.93
N MET A 72 -13.04 13.09 7.63
CA MET A 72 -12.28 12.15 6.80
C MET A 72 -10.79 12.52 6.73
N PHE A 73 -10.50 13.81 6.61
CA PHE A 73 -9.14 14.34 6.63
C PHE A 73 -8.45 14.05 7.95
N LEU A 74 -9.11 14.31 9.08
CA LEU A 74 -8.55 14.06 10.41
C LEU A 74 -8.26 12.57 10.63
N VAL A 75 -9.19 11.69 10.27
CA VAL A 75 -9.00 10.24 10.39
C VAL A 75 -7.86 9.76 9.51
N SER A 76 -7.81 10.20 8.25
CA SER A 76 -6.72 9.84 7.33
C SER A 76 -5.37 10.33 7.83
N GLY A 77 -5.29 11.56 8.35
CA GLY A 77 -4.08 12.14 8.92
C GLY A 77 -3.60 11.40 10.16
N PHE A 78 -4.52 11.07 11.08
CA PHE A 78 -4.23 10.26 12.26
C PHE A 78 -3.66 8.88 11.88
N LEU A 79 -4.32 8.16 10.97
CA LEU A 79 -3.85 6.85 10.51
C LEU A 79 -2.48 6.93 9.82
N SER A 80 -2.26 7.93 8.99
CA SER A 80 -0.97 8.15 8.34
C SER A 80 0.14 8.42 9.36
N TYR A 81 -0.13 9.19 10.41
CA TYR A 81 0.81 9.40 11.51
C TYR A 81 1.16 8.09 12.24
N PHE A 82 0.15 7.26 12.57
CA PHE A 82 0.39 5.96 13.20
C PHE A 82 1.20 5.01 12.33
N GLN A 83 0.90 4.94 11.04
CA GLN A 83 1.69 4.15 10.09
C GLN A 83 3.14 4.60 10.06
N LYS A 84 3.39 5.90 9.95
CA LYS A 84 4.74 6.44 9.95
C LYS A 84 5.48 6.12 11.26
N LYS A 85 4.82 6.35 12.40
CA LYS A 85 5.41 6.08 13.71
C LYS A 85 5.82 4.61 13.88
N ILE A 86 4.95 3.67 13.47
CA ILE A 86 5.29 2.23 13.50
C ILE A 86 6.50 1.97 12.61
N GLY A 87 6.56 2.55 11.40
CA GLY A 87 7.70 2.43 10.49
C GLY A 87 9.02 2.94 11.09
N ASP A 88 8.98 4.10 11.73
CA ASP A 88 10.15 4.71 12.36
C ASP A 88 10.69 3.83 13.53
N GLU A 89 9.83 3.11 14.25
CA GLU A 89 10.22 2.23 15.36
C GLU A 89 10.90 0.92 14.91
N VAL A 90 10.50 0.36 13.76
CA VAL A 90 11.04 -0.92 13.28
C VAL A 90 12.00 -0.79 12.08
N GLY A 91 12.25 0.43 11.60
CA GLY A 91 13.23 0.73 10.55
C GLY A 91 12.80 0.40 9.12
N VAL A 92 11.66 -0.29 8.94
CA VAL A 92 11.08 -0.58 7.62
C VAL A 92 9.90 0.35 7.38
N LYS A 93 9.67 0.72 6.12
CA LYS A 93 8.53 1.56 5.79
C LYS A 93 7.28 0.71 5.55
N PRO A 94 6.11 1.12 6.06
CA PRO A 94 4.85 0.51 5.68
C PRO A 94 4.66 0.41 4.16
N GLY A 95 4.37 -0.79 3.65
CA GLY A 95 4.18 -1.04 2.23
C GLY A 95 5.47 -1.28 1.44
N SER A 96 6.63 -1.37 2.10
CA SER A 96 7.88 -1.80 1.46
C SER A 96 7.76 -3.18 0.82
N GLU A 97 7.06 -4.11 1.47
CA GLU A 97 6.79 -5.46 0.93
C GLU A 97 5.94 -5.42 -0.34
N MET A 98 5.00 -4.47 -0.42
CA MET A 98 4.12 -4.30 -1.57
C MET A 98 4.85 -3.68 -2.76
N LEU A 99 5.74 -2.71 -2.51
CA LEU A 99 6.63 -2.18 -3.55
C LEU A 99 7.58 -3.25 -4.06
N ALA A 100 8.19 -4.03 -3.16
CA ALA A 100 9.08 -5.13 -3.54
C ALA A 100 8.37 -6.19 -4.38
N ALA A 101 7.10 -6.48 -4.08
CA ALA A 101 6.28 -7.37 -4.91
C ALA A 101 6.12 -6.83 -6.34
N ALA A 102 5.79 -5.54 -6.48
CA ALA A 102 5.60 -4.91 -7.78
C ALA A 102 6.92 -4.87 -8.59
N GLU A 103 8.04 -4.59 -7.93
CA GLU A 103 9.36 -4.55 -8.56
C GLU A 103 9.84 -5.94 -8.99
N ALA A 104 9.67 -6.95 -8.12
CA ALA A 104 10.00 -8.33 -8.46
C ALA A 104 9.11 -8.86 -9.61
N ALA A 105 7.85 -8.43 -9.67
CA ALA A 105 6.97 -8.77 -10.78
C ALA A 105 7.48 -8.16 -12.10
N GLU A 106 7.85 -6.89 -12.11
CA GLU A 106 8.43 -6.25 -13.30
C GLU A 106 9.72 -6.95 -13.76
N GLU A 107 10.58 -7.33 -12.81
CA GLU A 107 11.83 -8.05 -13.09
C GLU A 107 11.60 -9.46 -13.66
N ALA A 108 10.59 -10.17 -13.15
CA ALA A 108 10.17 -11.47 -13.66
C ALA A 108 9.35 -11.41 -14.97
N GLY A 109 9.02 -10.20 -15.47
CA GLY A 109 8.13 -10.03 -16.63
C GLY A 109 6.65 -10.31 -16.33
N ALA A 110 6.28 -10.40 -15.05
CA ALA A 110 4.92 -10.58 -14.57
C ALA A 110 4.09 -9.30 -14.69
N LYS A 111 2.76 -9.44 -14.83
CA LYS A 111 1.83 -8.32 -14.70
C LYS A 111 1.55 -8.02 -13.23
N VAL A 112 1.53 -6.74 -12.86
CA VAL A 112 1.09 -6.31 -11.52
C VAL A 112 -0.41 -6.04 -11.52
N ALA A 113 -1.14 -6.68 -10.61
CA ALA A 113 -2.56 -6.43 -10.38
C ALA A 113 -2.78 -5.84 -8.98
N LEU A 114 -3.33 -4.64 -8.90
CA LEU A 114 -3.71 -4.00 -7.63
C LEU A 114 -5.10 -4.46 -7.23
N ILE A 115 -5.22 -5.22 -6.14
CA ILE A 115 -6.45 -5.92 -5.76
C ILE A 115 -7.17 -5.35 -4.54
N ASP A 116 -6.68 -4.25 -3.97
CA ASP A 116 -7.36 -3.59 -2.84
C ASP A 116 -8.31 -2.48 -3.30
N ARG A 117 -9.32 -2.23 -2.47
CA ARG A 117 -10.27 -1.13 -2.63
C ARG A 117 -9.63 0.18 -2.21
N ASP A 118 -10.00 1.26 -2.90
CA ASP A 118 -9.69 2.62 -2.46
C ASP A 118 -10.00 2.82 -0.97
N ILE A 119 -8.95 3.16 -0.21
CA ILE A 119 -9.00 3.37 1.24
C ILE A 119 -10.04 4.42 1.65
N GLN A 120 -10.31 5.43 0.82
CA GLN A 120 -11.32 6.46 1.09
C GLN A 120 -12.73 5.85 1.11
N ILE A 121 -13.01 4.86 0.27
CA ILE A 121 -14.31 4.16 0.30
C ILE A 121 -14.41 3.34 1.59
N THR A 122 -13.33 2.65 1.96
CA THR A 122 -13.25 1.85 3.19
C THR A 122 -13.51 2.70 4.44
N LEU A 123 -12.78 3.81 4.57
CA LEU A 123 -12.90 4.72 5.71
C LEU A 123 -14.29 5.38 5.78
N LYS A 124 -14.83 5.82 4.64
CA LYS A 124 -16.19 6.38 4.59
C LYS A 124 -17.24 5.36 5.07
N ARG A 125 -17.14 4.10 4.63
CA ARG A 125 -18.04 3.02 5.08
C ARG A 125 -17.90 2.74 6.57
N ALA A 126 -16.69 2.74 7.10
CA ALA A 126 -16.43 2.53 8.52
C ALA A 126 -17.06 3.65 9.35
N LEU A 127 -16.84 4.91 8.97
CA LEU A 127 -17.41 6.08 9.64
C LEU A 127 -18.95 6.05 9.64
N ASN A 128 -19.57 5.76 8.49
CA ASN A 128 -21.03 5.68 8.37
C ASN A 128 -21.66 4.55 9.20
N ARG A 129 -20.89 3.54 9.63
CA ARG A 129 -21.38 2.47 10.52
C ARG A 129 -21.23 2.80 12.00
N MET A 130 -20.44 3.83 12.33
CA MET A 130 -20.22 4.28 13.70
C MET A 130 -21.13 5.47 14.08
N SER A 131 -21.78 6.09 13.09
CA SER A 131 -22.86 7.07 13.26
C SER A 131 -24.21 6.39 13.39
#